data_AF-A0A1B6F014-F1
#
_entry.id   AF-A0A1B6F014-F1
#
_cell.length_a   1.000
_cell.length_b   1.000
_cell.length_c   1.000
_cell.angle_alpha   90.00
_cell.angle_beta   90.00
_cell.angle_gamma   90.00
#
_symmetry.space_group_name_H-M   'P 1'
#
loop_
_entity.id
_entity.type
_entity.pdbx_description
1 polymer ?
#
loop_
_entity_poly.entity_id
_entity_poly.type
_entity_poly.pdbx_seq_one_letter_code
_entity_poly.pdbx_strand_id
1 'polypeptide(L)'
;NRTYVMSTWLKDRPFLALEPVRKTAILTFVCNDLLQNKAVTRQIEQARETAATLKKEKWVLDAKIKKLQLMYNRQVRNEKAASQRAAVECRSPSINSHKELELADESGADELSGDESVATQPDEDEDRKLSSDEVHKKLDKLLKMSDAQLNALKKATKQLRAKCYGQDRYYRRYWSFPKLGGVFVEAAESCEPNV
;
A
#
# COMPACT_ATOMS: atom_id res chain seq x y z
N ASN A 1 -3.21 44.30 -24.64
CA ASN A 1 -3.34 43.33 -23.54
C ASN A 1 -4.15 42.12 -24.04
N ARG A 2 -3.53 40.96 -24.23
CA ARG A 2 -4.17 39.77 -24.83
C ARG A 2 -5.28 39.20 -23.93
N THR A 3 -5.09 39.21 -22.62
CA THR A 3 -6.07 38.74 -21.62
C THR A 3 -7.33 39.60 -21.63
N TYR A 4 -7.19 40.91 -21.78
CA TYR A 4 -8.34 41.81 -21.93
C TYR A 4 -9.17 41.49 -23.18
N VAL A 5 -8.52 41.18 -24.31
CA VAL A 5 -9.24 40.78 -25.54
C VAL A 5 -9.99 39.45 -25.34
N MET A 6 -9.41 38.51 -24.61
CA MET A 6 -10.09 37.26 -24.29
C MET A 6 -11.30 37.48 -23.38
N SER A 7 -11.22 38.41 -22.43
CA SER A 7 -12.32 38.70 -21.50
C SER A 7 -13.49 39.39 -22.20
N THR A 8 -13.26 40.19 -23.24
CA THR A 8 -14.36 40.79 -24.02
C THR A 8 -15.19 39.75 -24.77
N TRP A 9 -14.60 38.63 -25.19
CA TRP A 9 -15.35 37.55 -25.85
C TRP A 9 -16.42 36.92 -24.96
N LEU A 10 -16.24 36.97 -23.65
CA LEU A 10 -17.14 36.39 -22.66
C LEU A 10 -18.23 37.35 -22.17
N LYS A 11 -18.23 38.62 -22.63
CA LYS A 11 -19.24 39.61 -22.23
C LYS A 11 -20.62 39.31 -22.80
N ASP A 12 -20.67 38.92 -24.07
CA ASP A 12 -21.93 38.77 -24.80
C ASP A 12 -22.41 37.32 -24.90
N ARG A 13 -21.49 36.35 -24.79
CA ARG A 13 -21.78 34.91 -24.92
C ARG A 13 -20.99 34.08 -23.91
N PRO A 14 -21.58 33.00 -23.36
CA PRO A 14 -20.87 32.13 -22.43
C PRO A 14 -19.76 31.34 -23.14
N PHE A 15 -18.76 30.90 -22.38
CA PHE A 15 -17.61 30.14 -22.89
C PHE A 15 -18.01 28.96 -23.79
N LEU A 16 -19.05 28.20 -23.41
CA LEU A 16 -19.53 27.04 -24.15
C LEU A 16 -20.08 27.38 -25.55
N ALA A 17 -20.52 28.61 -25.78
CA ALA A 17 -21.04 29.09 -27.06
C ALA A 17 -19.96 29.73 -27.96
N LEU A 18 -18.70 29.80 -27.50
CA LEU A 18 -17.61 30.34 -28.30
C LEU A 18 -17.14 29.36 -29.39
N GLU A 19 -16.52 29.93 -30.42
CA GLU A 19 -15.81 29.18 -31.45
C GLU A 19 -14.64 28.37 -30.84
N PRO A 20 -14.34 27.16 -31.34
CA PRO A 20 -13.25 26.32 -30.81
C PRO A 20 -11.92 27.04 -30.64
N VAL A 21 -11.52 27.88 -31.59
CA VAL A 21 -10.26 28.65 -31.52
C VAL A 21 -10.21 29.56 -30.29
N ARG A 22 -11.31 30.26 -29.99
CA ARG A 22 -11.41 31.16 -28.84
C ARG A 22 -11.46 30.38 -27.53
N LYS A 23 -12.16 29.24 -27.51
CA LYS A 23 -12.19 28.33 -26.36
C LYS A 23 -10.79 27.85 -26.01
N THR A 24 -10.07 27.34 -27.00
CA THR A 24 -8.69 26.87 -26.83
C THR A 24 -7.78 28.00 -26.39
N ALA A 25 -7.88 29.19 -26.99
CA ALA A 25 -7.05 30.34 -26.60
C ALA A 25 -7.24 30.72 -25.12
N ILE A 26 -8.49 30.76 -24.63
CA ILE A 26 -8.79 31.00 -23.22
C ILE A 26 -8.24 29.87 -22.33
N LEU A 27 -8.50 28.61 -22.68
CA LEU A 27 -8.03 27.45 -21.91
C LEU A 27 -6.50 27.41 -21.82
N THR A 28 -5.79 27.62 -22.93
CA THR A 28 -4.33 27.67 -22.96
C THR A 28 -3.81 28.78 -22.05
N PHE A 29 -4.43 29.96 -22.07
CA PHE A 29 -4.04 31.05 -21.16
C PHE A 29 -4.21 30.64 -19.69
N VAL A 30 -5.37 30.10 -19.32
CA VAL A 30 -5.65 29.65 -17.94
C VAL A 30 -4.71 28.52 -17.52
N CYS A 31 -4.45 27.54 -18.38
CA CYS A 31 -3.51 26.46 -18.08
C CYS A 31 -2.09 27.00 -17.82
N ASN A 32 -1.61 27.92 -18.66
CA ASN A 32 -0.29 28.53 -18.46
C ASN A 32 -0.21 29.31 -17.15
N ASP A 33 -1.26 30.07 -16.82
CA ASP A 33 -1.32 30.84 -15.57
C ASP A 33 -1.37 29.93 -14.33
N LEU A 34 -2.17 28.84 -14.39
CA LEU A 34 -2.22 27.83 -13.34
C LEU A 34 -0.89 27.09 -13.15
N LEU A 35 -0.14 26.84 -14.23
CA LEU A 35 1.19 26.22 -14.16
C LEU A 35 2.22 27.13 -13.46
N GLN A 36 2.02 28.46 -13.52
CA GLN A 36 2.88 29.45 -12.87
C GLN A 36 2.37 29.86 -11.48
N ASN A 37 1.16 29.44 -11.10
CA ASN A 37 0.57 29.79 -9.82
C ASN A 37 1.26 29.03 -8.67
N LYS A 38 2.02 29.77 -7.85
CA LYS A 38 2.76 29.22 -6.70
C LYS A 38 1.89 28.44 -5.72
N ALA A 39 0.64 28.85 -5.49
CA ALA A 39 -0.26 28.15 -4.58
C ALA A 39 -0.69 26.79 -5.14
N VAL A 40 -1.01 26.73 -6.43
CA VAL A 40 -1.33 25.48 -7.14
C VAL A 40 -0.15 24.53 -7.14
N THR A 41 1.03 25.01 -7.53
CA THR A 41 2.25 24.19 -7.56
C THR A 41 2.60 23.67 -6.16
N ARG A 42 2.53 24.53 -5.13
CA ARG A 42 2.78 24.13 -3.74
C ARG A 42 1.78 23.07 -3.27
N GLN A 43 0.50 23.20 -3.64
CA GLN A 43 -0.52 22.22 -3.28
C GLN A 43 -0.24 20.85 -3.92
N ILE A 44 0.18 20.81 -5.18
CA ILE A 44 0.56 19.57 -5.88
C ILE A 44 1.75 18.91 -5.18
N GLU A 45 2.78 19.70 -4.86
CA GLU A 45 3.97 19.23 -4.16
C GLU A 45 3.64 18.68 -2.77
N GLN A 46 2.82 19.40 -2.01
CA GLN A 46 2.37 18.96 -0.69
C GLN A 46 1.55 17.66 -0.77
N ALA A 47 0.66 17.53 -1.76
CA ALA A 47 -0.12 16.31 -1.97
C ALA A 47 0.77 15.11 -2.34
N ARG A 48 1.81 15.35 -3.16
CA ARG A 48 2.82 14.35 -3.53
C ARG A 48 3.60 13.88 -2.32
N GLU A 49 4.10 14.80 -1.49
CA GLU A 49 4.84 14.49 -0.28
C GLU A 49 3.97 13.72 0.72
N THR A 50 2.76 14.22 1.00
CA THR A 50 1.80 13.54 1.90
C THR A 50 1.52 12.11 1.44
N ALA A 51 1.36 11.89 0.13
CA ALA A 51 1.15 10.55 -0.40
C ALA A 51 2.39 9.66 -0.27
N ALA A 52 3.61 10.21 -0.38
CA ALA A 52 4.86 9.50 -0.17
C ALA A 52 5.03 9.09 1.30
N THR A 53 4.80 10.02 2.24
CA THR A 53 4.83 9.76 3.69
C THR A 53 3.86 8.65 4.08
N LEU A 54 2.59 8.75 3.66
CA LEU A 54 1.57 7.75 3.97
C LEU A 54 1.90 6.35 3.40
N LYS A 55 2.56 6.27 2.23
CA LYS A 55 3.05 5.00 1.68
C LYS A 55 4.16 4.39 2.53
N LYS A 56 5.11 5.22 2.99
CA LYS A 56 6.20 4.76 3.87
C LYS A 56 5.65 4.26 5.20
N GLU A 57 4.76 5.03 5.83
CA GLU A 57 4.09 4.63 7.07
C GLU A 57 3.27 3.34 6.91
N LYS A 58 2.55 3.20 5.78
CA LYS A 58 1.84 1.96 5.45
C LYS A 58 2.81 0.77 5.38
N TRP A 59 3.95 0.92 4.71
CA TRP A 59 4.94 -0.15 4.60
C TRP A 59 5.48 -0.58 5.97
N VAL A 60 5.79 0.39 6.84
CA VAL A 60 6.23 0.11 8.23
C VAL A 60 5.13 -0.62 9.01
N LEU A 61 3.88 -0.18 8.88
CA LEU A 61 2.75 -0.81 9.57
C LEU A 61 2.50 -2.25 9.07
N ASP A 62 2.53 -2.47 7.76
CA ASP A 62 2.38 -3.79 7.13
C ASP A 62 3.50 -4.74 7.58
N ALA A 63 4.73 -4.25 7.74
CA ALA A 63 5.84 -5.05 8.27
C ALA A 63 5.59 -5.48 9.72
N LYS A 64 5.11 -4.57 10.59
CA LYS A 64 4.74 -4.89 11.98
C LYS A 64 3.60 -5.91 12.05
N ILE A 65 2.57 -5.76 11.21
CA ILE A 65 1.45 -6.72 11.12
C ILE A 65 1.95 -8.12 10.74
N LYS A 66 2.79 -8.23 9.70
CA LYS A 66 3.35 -9.52 9.27
C LYS A 66 4.17 -10.19 10.38
N LYS A 67 5.00 -9.41 11.09
CA LYS A 67 5.81 -9.92 12.22
C LYS A 67 4.92 -10.48 13.33
N LEU A 68 3.90 -9.74 13.76
CA LEU A 68 2.98 -10.20 14.80
C LEU A 68 2.13 -11.39 14.35
N GLN A 69 1.70 -11.44 13.09
CA GLN A 69 1.02 -12.61 12.52
C GLN A 69 1.91 -13.86 12.57
N LEU A 70 3.20 -13.73 12.23
CA LEU A 70 4.14 -14.84 12.31
C LEU A 70 4.31 -15.34 13.74
N MET A 71 4.45 -14.43 14.70
CA MET A 71 4.57 -14.76 16.12
C MET A 71 3.32 -15.46 16.65
N TYR A 72 2.13 -14.92 16.36
CA TYR A 72 0.85 -15.52 16.74
C TYR A 72 0.71 -16.94 16.16
N ASN A 73 0.97 -17.12 14.88
CA ASN A 73 0.90 -18.43 14.22
C ASN A 73 1.93 -19.43 14.77
N ARG A 74 3.08 -18.96 15.29
CA ARG A 74 4.05 -19.80 15.99
C ARG A 74 3.56 -20.21 17.37
N GLN A 75 3.00 -19.28 18.15
CA GLN A 75 2.41 -19.57 19.46
C GLN A 75 1.27 -20.59 19.35
N VAL A 76 0.33 -20.39 18.42
CA VAL A 76 -0.79 -21.32 18.19
C VAL A 76 -0.30 -22.71 17.76
N ARG A 77 0.77 -22.82 16.95
CA ARG A 77 1.38 -24.11 16.59
C ARG A 77 2.01 -24.80 17.79
N ASN A 78 2.73 -24.05 18.62
CA ASN A 78 3.37 -24.58 19.82
C ASN A 78 2.35 -25.08 20.86
N GLU A 79 1.26 -24.34 21.09
CA GLU A 79 0.17 -24.75 21.98
C GLU A 79 -0.50 -26.04 21.49
N LYS A 80 -0.76 -26.16 20.19
CA LYS A 80 -1.30 -27.39 19.58
C LYS A 80 -0.34 -28.58 19.73
N ALA A 81 0.95 -28.37 19.50
CA ALA A 81 1.97 -29.41 19.67
C ALA A 81 2.11 -29.84 21.14
N ALA A 82 2.03 -28.90 22.09
CA ALA A 82 2.05 -29.20 23.52
C ALA A 82 0.81 -29.99 23.96
N SER A 83 -0.38 -29.61 23.47
CA SER A 83 -1.63 -30.31 23.75
C SER A 83 -1.63 -31.74 23.18
N GLN A 84 -1.08 -31.95 21.97
CA GLN A 84 -0.91 -33.28 21.39
C GLN A 84 0.07 -34.16 22.18
N ARG A 85 1.19 -33.60 22.66
CA ARG A 85 2.14 -34.31 23.54
C ARG A 85 1.48 -34.74 24.86
N ALA A 86 0.73 -33.83 25.50
CA ALA A 86 0.00 -34.14 26.74
C ALA A 86 -1.10 -35.20 26.54
N ALA A 87 -1.77 -35.21 25.38
CA ALA A 87 -2.78 -36.22 25.05
C ALA A 87 -2.19 -37.63 24.84
N VAL A 88 -0.95 -37.73 24.35
CA VAL A 88 -0.21 -39.00 24.22
C VAL A 88 0.24 -39.51 25.59
N GLU A 89 0.65 -38.61 26.49
CA GLU A 89 1.14 -38.95 27.83
C GLU A 89 0.01 -39.44 28.78
N CYS A 90 -1.23 -38.96 28.60
CA CYS A 90 -2.40 -39.45 29.34
C CYS A 90 -2.98 -40.78 28.81
N ARG A 91 -2.48 -41.30 27.68
CA ARG A 91 -2.94 -42.54 27.07
C ARG A 91 -1.90 -43.64 27.24
N SER A 92 -1.54 -43.96 28.47
CA SER A 92 -0.85 -45.23 28.75
C SER A 92 -1.88 -46.35 28.86
N PRO A 93 -1.62 -47.48 28.19
CA PRO A 93 -1.87 -48.76 28.82
C PRO A 93 -0.55 -49.51 28.95
N SER A 94 -0.36 -50.09 30.12
CA SER A 94 0.67 -51.08 30.41
C SER A 94 0.75 -52.18 29.32
N ILE A 95 1.98 -52.68 29.13
CA ILE A 95 2.42 -53.97 28.56
C ILE A 95 3.13 -53.92 27.19
N ASN A 96 4.45 -54.12 27.29
CA ASN A 96 5.42 -54.69 26.33
C ASN A 96 4.93 -55.11 24.94
N SER A 97 5.54 -54.54 23.89
CA SER A 97 6.31 -55.32 22.90
C SER A 97 7.03 -54.38 21.92
N HIS A 98 8.24 -54.80 21.55
CA HIS A 98 9.14 -54.14 20.62
C HIS A 98 8.46 -53.81 19.28
N LYS A 99 8.50 -52.55 18.85
CA LYS A 99 8.66 -52.21 17.42
C LYS A 99 9.18 -50.78 17.21
N GLU A 100 10.49 -50.74 17.02
CA GLU A 100 11.25 -49.93 16.07
C GLU A 100 10.75 -48.52 15.73
N LEU A 101 11.56 -47.57 16.18
CA LEU A 101 11.65 -46.18 15.76
C LEU A 101 11.69 -46.04 14.23
N GLU A 102 10.69 -45.38 13.66
CA GLU A 102 10.88 -44.50 12.50
C GLU A 102 10.21 -43.17 12.81
N LEU A 103 10.92 -42.34 13.59
CA LEU A 103 10.73 -40.90 13.58
C LEU A 103 11.31 -40.40 12.25
N ALA A 104 10.48 -40.36 11.22
CA ALA A 104 10.78 -39.61 10.01
C ALA A 104 10.85 -38.12 10.38
N ASP A 105 12.07 -37.70 10.67
CA ASP A 105 12.54 -36.34 10.63
C ASP A 105 12.32 -35.78 9.20
N GLU A 106 11.15 -35.22 8.96
CA GLU A 106 11.01 -34.13 8.00
C GLU A 106 10.97 -32.81 8.77
N SER A 107 12.08 -32.48 9.41
CA SER A 107 12.57 -31.11 9.49
C SER A 107 12.74 -30.58 8.06
N GLY A 108 11.61 -30.22 7.43
CA GLY A 108 11.56 -29.32 6.30
C GLY A 108 12.11 -27.98 6.75
N ALA A 109 13.43 -27.87 6.65
CA ALA A 109 14.18 -26.64 6.57
C ALA A 109 13.62 -25.85 5.39
N ASP A 110 12.59 -25.04 5.64
CA ASP A 110 12.31 -23.89 4.79
C ASP A 110 13.00 -22.70 5.46
N GLU A 111 14.31 -22.65 5.21
CA GLU A 111 15.14 -21.46 5.33
C GLU A 111 14.48 -20.31 4.57
N LEU A 112 13.71 -19.49 5.27
CA LEU A 112 13.60 -18.09 4.92
C LEU A 112 14.50 -17.30 5.86
N SER A 113 15.80 -17.55 5.74
CA SER A 113 16.84 -16.57 6.05
C SER A 113 16.69 -15.39 5.09
N GLY A 114 15.73 -14.51 5.40
CA GLY A 114 15.42 -13.32 4.65
C GLY A 114 15.81 -12.08 5.42
N ASP A 115 17.12 -11.81 5.48
CA ASP A 115 17.73 -10.50 5.71
C ASP A 115 17.31 -9.78 7.01
N GLU A 116 18.08 -10.04 8.06
CA GLU A 116 18.21 -9.20 9.26
C GLU A 116 18.84 -7.85 8.85
N SER A 117 18.06 -6.99 8.18
CA SER A 117 18.49 -5.61 7.94
C SER A 117 18.39 -4.84 9.25
N VAL A 118 19.52 -4.77 9.93
CA VAL A 118 19.87 -3.91 11.06
C VAL A 118 19.33 -2.49 10.86
N ALA A 119 18.18 -2.19 11.47
CA ALA A 119 17.68 -0.83 11.64
C ALA A 119 16.81 -0.74 12.89
N THR A 120 17.49 -0.79 14.04
CA THR A 120 17.13 -0.09 15.29
C THR A 120 15.62 -0.01 15.61
N GLN A 121 15.04 -1.04 16.23
CA GLN A 121 13.80 -0.89 17.00
C GLN A 121 13.92 -1.55 18.38
N PRO A 122 13.74 -0.81 19.49
CA PRO A 122 13.70 -1.38 20.85
C PRO A 122 12.44 -2.22 21.13
N ASP A 123 11.47 -2.25 20.21
CA ASP A 123 10.20 -2.98 20.35
C ASP A 123 10.36 -4.52 20.26
N GLU A 124 11.50 -5.04 19.82
CA GLU A 124 11.65 -6.46 19.49
C GLU A 124 11.68 -7.42 20.69
N ASP A 125 12.17 -6.95 21.84
CA ASP A 125 12.27 -7.75 23.07
C ASP A 125 10.99 -7.71 23.91
N GLU A 126 10.18 -6.66 23.75
CA GLU A 126 8.88 -6.52 24.43
C GLU A 126 7.85 -7.47 23.84
N ASP A 127 7.77 -7.57 22.51
CA ASP A 127 6.75 -8.38 21.84
C ASP A 127 6.96 -9.90 22.03
N ARG A 128 8.20 -10.35 22.27
CA ARG A 128 8.54 -11.76 22.56
C ARG A 128 7.98 -12.25 23.89
N LYS A 129 7.67 -11.34 24.82
CA LYS A 129 7.16 -11.66 26.17
C LYS A 129 5.64 -11.57 26.29
N LEU A 130 4.94 -11.14 25.23
CA LEU A 130 3.48 -11.02 25.25
C LEU A 130 2.80 -12.38 25.31
N SER A 131 1.69 -12.43 26.06
CA SER A 131 0.79 -13.58 26.02
C SER A 131 0.04 -13.66 24.68
N SER A 132 -0.50 -14.84 24.36
CA SER A 132 -1.29 -15.07 23.13
C SER A 132 -2.44 -14.06 22.98
N ASP A 133 -3.14 -13.74 24.08
CA ASP A 133 -4.24 -12.77 24.10
C ASP A 133 -3.77 -11.33 23.85
N GLU A 134 -2.58 -10.97 24.33
CA GLU A 134 -2.03 -9.63 24.16
C GLU A 134 -1.52 -9.43 22.73
N VAL A 135 -0.89 -10.46 22.13
CA VAL A 135 -0.51 -10.47 20.71
C VAL A 135 -1.76 -10.29 19.84
N HIS A 136 -2.85 -11.01 20.12
CA HIS A 136 -4.10 -10.90 19.39
C HIS A 136 -4.69 -9.48 19.48
N LYS A 137 -4.78 -8.91 20.69
CA LYS A 137 -5.26 -7.53 20.89
C LYS A 137 -4.40 -6.49 20.18
N LYS A 138 -3.06 -6.66 20.15
CA LYS A 138 -2.16 -5.76 19.42
C LYS A 138 -2.39 -5.88 17.91
N LEU A 139 -2.53 -7.10 17.38
CA LEU A 139 -2.78 -7.34 15.97
C LEU A 139 -4.08 -6.67 15.49
N ASP A 140 -5.17 -6.82 16.23
CA ASP A 140 -6.46 -6.17 15.92
C ASP A 140 -6.36 -4.65 15.88
N LYS A 141 -5.60 -4.05 16.80
CA LYS A 141 -5.35 -2.60 16.80
C LYS A 141 -4.59 -2.18 15.55
N LEU A 142 -3.54 -2.90 15.17
CA LEU A 142 -2.75 -2.58 13.98
C LEU A 142 -3.55 -2.77 12.69
N LEU A 143 -4.42 -3.78 12.62
CA LEU A 143 -5.31 -3.98 11.48
C LEU A 143 -6.28 -2.79 11.31
N LYS A 144 -6.89 -2.32 12.40
CA LYS A 144 -7.73 -1.11 12.37
C LYS A 144 -6.95 0.14 11.96
N MET A 145 -5.72 0.29 12.44
CA MET A 145 -4.82 1.36 12.00
C MET A 145 -4.49 1.24 10.50
N SER A 146 -4.33 0.02 9.98
CA SER A 146 -4.02 -0.22 8.57
C SER A 146 -5.18 0.19 7.67
N ASP A 147 -6.42 -0.10 8.06
CA ASP A 147 -7.61 0.35 7.33
C ASP A 147 -7.72 1.88 7.31
N ALA A 148 -7.48 2.53 8.46
CA ALA A 148 -7.47 3.98 8.55
C ALA A 148 -6.37 4.58 7.64
N GLN A 149 -5.17 4.00 7.66
CA GLN A 149 -4.04 4.42 6.85
C GLN A 149 -4.31 4.23 5.35
N LEU A 150 -4.93 3.12 4.96
CA LEU A 150 -5.34 2.85 3.59
C LEU A 150 -6.35 3.89 3.10
N ASN A 151 -7.30 4.28 3.93
CA ASN A 151 -8.28 5.33 3.61
C ASN A 151 -7.63 6.72 3.49
N ALA A 152 -6.71 7.05 4.39
CA ALA A 152 -5.91 8.29 4.31
C ALA A 152 -5.10 8.33 3.00
N LEU A 153 -4.41 7.23 2.66
CA LEU A 153 -3.63 7.13 1.43
C LEU A 153 -4.51 7.23 0.17
N LYS A 154 -5.69 6.61 0.17
CA LYS A 154 -6.68 6.76 -0.91
C LYS A 154 -7.10 8.22 -1.09
N LYS A 155 -7.36 8.94 0.02
CA LYS A 155 -7.73 10.36 -0.02
C LYS A 155 -6.60 11.23 -0.55
N ALA A 156 -5.37 11.04 -0.06
CA ALA A 156 -4.20 11.79 -0.52
C ALA A 156 -3.91 11.53 -2.01
N THR A 157 -3.97 10.27 -2.45
CA THR A 157 -3.73 9.93 -3.86
C THR A 157 -4.77 10.55 -4.81
N LYS A 158 -6.02 10.74 -4.36
CA LYS A 158 -7.07 11.40 -5.15
C LYS A 158 -6.89 12.91 -5.31
N GLN A 159 -5.97 13.53 -4.57
CA GLN A 159 -5.60 14.94 -4.77
C GLN A 159 -4.68 15.12 -5.98
N LEU A 160 -3.99 14.06 -6.40
CA LEU A 160 -3.13 14.06 -7.58
C LEU A 160 -3.95 13.79 -8.85
N ARG A 161 -3.45 14.26 -9.99
CA ARG A 161 -4.12 14.10 -11.29
C ARG A 161 -4.30 12.63 -11.68
N ALA A 162 -3.30 11.81 -11.41
CA ALA A 162 -3.28 10.41 -11.81
C ALA A 162 -2.48 9.56 -10.82
N LYS A 163 -2.86 8.29 -10.71
CA LYS A 163 -2.09 7.24 -10.03
C LYS A 163 -1.61 6.24 -11.08
N CYS A 164 -0.31 6.02 -11.16
CA CYS A 164 0.27 4.92 -11.93
C CYS A 164 0.25 3.64 -11.08
N TYR A 165 -0.22 2.53 -11.65
CA TYR A 165 -0.15 1.19 -11.04
C TYR A 165 1.09 0.41 -11.47
N GLY A 166 1.85 0.92 -12.44
CA GLY A 166 3.00 0.25 -13.02
C GLY A 166 2.70 -0.29 -14.41
N GLN A 167 3.51 -1.25 -14.84
CA GLN A 167 3.44 -1.88 -16.15
C GLN A 167 3.17 -3.38 -16.03
N ASP A 168 2.51 -3.95 -17.03
CA ASP A 168 2.43 -5.40 -17.20
C ASP A 168 3.62 -5.95 -17.99
N ARG A 169 3.61 -7.29 -18.20
CA ARG A 169 4.64 -8.00 -18.98
C ARG A 169 4.74 -7.58 -20.45
N TYR A 170 3.77 -6.81 -20.95
CA TYR A 170 3.74 -6.27 -22.31
C TYR A 170 4.08 -4.76 -22.33
N TYR A 171 4.68 -4.24 -21.25
CA TYR A 171 5.07 -2.84 -21.09
C TYR A 171 3.92 -1.83 -21.17
N ARG A 172 2.66 -2.29 -21.07
CA ARG A 172 1.50 -1.40 -21.04
C ARG A 172 1.35 -0.80 -19.65
N ARG A 173 1.18 0.52 -19.58
CA ARG A 173 1.11 1.25 -18.31
C ARG A 173 -0.34 1.45 -17.87
N TYR A 174 -0.61 1.17 -16.60
CA TYR A 174 -1.94 1.27 -16.02
C TYR A 174 -2.06 2.54 -15.18
N TRP A 175 -3.11 3.30 -15.46
CA TRP A 175 -3.39 4.58 -14.82
C TRP A 175 -4.78 4.59 -14.19
N SER A 176 -4.92 5.31 -13.09
CA SER A 176 -6.23 5.70 -12.55
C SER A 176 -6.31 7.21 -12.41
N PHE A 177 -7.39 7.79 -12.95
CA PHE A 177 -7.67 9.22 -12.88
C PHE A 177 -8.84 9.45 -11.92
N PRO A 178 -8.65 10.14 -10.78
CA PRO A 178 -9.67 10.29 -9.75
C PRO A 178 -11.00 10.91 -10.22
N LYS A 179 -10.96 11.74 -11.27
CA LYS A 179 -12.13 12.44 -11.81
C LYS A 179 -12.85 11.70 -12.94
N LEU A 180 -12.16 10.80 -13.63
CA LEU A 180 -12.74 10.04 -14.76
C LEU A 180 -13.28 8.68 -14.33
N GLY A 181 -12.77 8.14 -13.22
CA GLY A 181 -13.13 6.80 -12.76
C GLY A 181 -12.53 5.70 -13.64
N GLY A 182 -12.46 4.48 -13.11
CA GLY A 182 -11.91 3.33 -13.82
C GLY A 182 -10.38 3.29 -13.91
N VAL A 183 -9.90 2.32 -14.68
CA VAL A 183 -8.49 2.05 -14.97
C VAL A 183 -8.27 2.22 -16.47
N PHE A 184 -7.27 3.01 -16.84
CA PHE A 184 -6.88 3.30 -18.21
C PHE A 184 -5.57 2.59 -18.53
N VAL A 185 -5.43 2.15 -19.78
CA VAL A 185 -4.24 1.46 -20.26
C VAL A 185 -3.62 2.31 -21.35
N GLU A 186 -2.37 2.69 -21.15
CA GLU A 186 -1.54 3.36 -22.14
C GLU A 186 -0.81 2.31 -22.98
N ALA A 187 -1.00 2.37 -24.30
CA ALA A 187 -0.36 1.47 -25.24
C ALA A 187 1.15 1.72 -25.32
N ALA A 188 1.93 0.68 -25.61
CA ALA A 188 3.39 0.77 -25.72
C ALA A 188 3.85 1.80 -26.77
N GLU A 189 3.08 1.97 -27.84
CA GLU A 189 3.33 2.96 -28.91
C GLU A 189 3.20 4.41 -28.45
N SER A 190 2.47 4.67 -27.36
CA SER A 190 2.28 6.01 -26.79
C SER A 190 3.23 6.32 -25.64
N CYS A 191 4.00 5.33 -25.17
CA CYS A 191 4.96 5.53 -24.11
C CYS A 191 6.21 6.21 -24.69
N GLU A 192 6.66 7.32 -24.10
CA GLU A 192 7.97 7.89 -24.45
C GLU A 192 9.04 6.79 -24.26
N PRO A 193 9.93 6.56 -25.25
CA PRO A 193 11.02 5.62 -25.08
C PRO A 193 11.90 6.12 -23.94
N ASN A 194 12.22 5.24 -22.98
CA ASN A 194 13.17 5.57 -21.92
C ASN A 194 14.50 5.93 -22.58
N VAL A 195 14.89 7.21 -22.53
CA VAL A 195 16.23 7.69 -22.86
C VAL A 195 17.16 7.40 -21.69
#